data_AF-M1EMZ4-F1
#
_entry.id   AF-M1EMZ4-F1
#
_cell.length_a   1.000
_cell.length_b   1.000
_cell.length_c   1.000
_cell.angle_alpha   90.00
_cell.angle_beta   90.00
_cell.angle_gamma   90.00
#
_symmetry.space_group_name_H-M   'P 1'
#
loop_
_entity.id
_entity.type
_entity.pdbx_description
1 polymer ?
#
loop_
_entity_poly.entity_id
_entity_poly.type
_entity_poly.pdbx_seq_one_letter_code
_entity_poly.pdbx_strand_id
1 'polypeptide(L)'
;GVLFWQFFGTTLCTMSTEVIHQVEEALDEDEKKVLLFLCRDVAADVAPLNVRDLLDILSERGVLSAMGLAELLYRVRRFDLLKRIFKMDRRAVEAHLLRHPGLISDYRVLMTEIGGNLENSDLSSLFFLMRDYLGRRKVAKDKSFLDLVIELEKLNLIAPDQLDLLEKCLKNIHRVDLKTKIQKYKQ
;
A
#
# COMPACT_ATOMS: atom_id res chain seq x y z
N GLY A 1 13.19 39.35 -35.14
CA GLY A 1 14.15 38.24 -34.93
C GLY A 1 13.91 37.70 -33.55
N VAL A 2 13.29 36.53 -33.46
CA VAL A 2 12.92 35.86 -32.20
C VAL A 2 13.90 34.71 -32.01
N LEU A 3 14.71 34.73 -30.96
CA LEU A 3 15.48 33.58 -30.49
C LEU A 3 15.50 33.68 -28.95
N PHE A 4 14.55 33.00 -28.32
CA PHE A 4 14.70 31.65 -27.75
C PHE A 4 15.25 31.73 -26.32
N TRP A 5 14.33 31.95 -25.39
CA TRP A 5 14.56 31.71 -23.98
C TRP A 5 14.75 30.21 -23.78
N GLN A 6 15.91 29.86 -23.21
CA GLN A 6 16.21 28.56 -22.66
C GLN A 6 15.19 28.25 -21.55
N PHE A 7 14.26 27.34 -21.82
CA PHE A 7 13.54 26.64 -20.77
C PHE A 7 14.33 25.39 -20.41
N PHE A 8 14.76 25.32 -19.16
CA PHE A 8 15.29 24.14 -18.51
C PHE A 8 14.34 22.97 -18.73
N GLY A 9 14.76 22.00 -19.55
CA GLY A 9 14.16 20.68 -19.53
C GLY A 9 14.55 19.99 -18.23
N THR A 10 13.71 20.08 -17.20
CA THR A 10 13.68 19.05 -16.15
C THR A 10 13.25 17.77 -16.83
N THR A 11 14.23 16.94 -17.21
CA THR A 11 13.98 15.56 -17.61
C THR A 11 13.30 14.88 -16.42
N LEU A 12 11.99 14.72 -16.47
CA LEU A 12 11.30 13.77 -15.60
C LEU A 12 12.00 12.43 -15.83
N CYS A 13 12.71 11.94 -14.83
CA CYS A 13 13.38 10.65 -14.91
C CYS A 13 12.30 9.58 -14.74
N THR A 14 11.55 9.34 -15.81
CA THR A 14 10.52 8.30 -15.91
C THR A 14 11.16 6.94 -15.63
N MET A 15 10.50 6.08 -14.85
CA MET A 15 10.98 4.71 -14.64
C MET A 15 10.97 3.96 -15.96
N SER A 16 12.07 3.25 -16.23
CA SER A 16 12.17 2.42 -17.44
C SER A 16 11.13 1.31 -17.41
N THR A 17 10.39 1.16 -18.50
CA THR A 17 9.36 0.12 -18.67
C THR A 17 9.91 -1.29 -18.41
N GLU A 18 11.18 -1.54 -18.71
CA GLU A 18 11.86 -2.81 -18.46
C GLU A 18 11.91 -3.15 -16.96
N VAL A 19 12.15 -2.16 -16.10
CA VAL A 19 12.19 -2.36 -14.63
C VAL A 19 10.79 -2.64 -14.10
N ILE A 20 9.78 -1.91 -14.59
CA ILE A 20 8.38 -2.13 -14.22
C ILE A 20 7.94 -3.55 -14.58
N HIS A 21 8.26 -4.00 -15.80
CA HIS A 21 7.98 -5.36 -16.26
C HIS A 21 8.67 -6.42 -15.39
N GLN A 22 9.96 -6.25 -15.11
CA GLN A 22 10.71 -7.19 -14.26
C GLN A 22 10.17 -7.27 -12.83
N VAL A 23 9.65 -6.16 -12.30
CA VAL A 23 9.01 -6.15 -10.97
C VAL A 23 7.68 -6.89 -11.06
N GLU A 24 6.79 -6.53 -11.99
CA GLU A 24 5.45 -7.13 -12.07
C GLU A 24 5.51 -8.65 -12.29
N GLU A 25 6.39 -9.14 -13.17
CA GLU A 25 6.56 -10.58 -13.41
C GLU A 25 7.11 -11.32 -12.19
N ALA A 26 7.91 -10.64 -11.36
CA ALA A 26 8.52 -11.27 -10.20
C ALA A 26 7.57 -11.36 -9.00
N LEU A 27 6.53 -10.53 -8.93
CA LEU A 27 5.56 -10.51 -7.85
C LEU A 27 4.52 -11.62 -8.03
N ASP A 28 4.15 -12.29 -6.95
CA ASP A 28 3.00 -13.18 -6.96
C ASP A 28 1.67 -12.41 -6.87
N GLU A 29 0.55 -13.11 -7.01
CA GLU A 29 -0.78 -12.49 -7.02
C GLU A 29 -1.16 -11.84 -5.68
N ASP A 30 -0.67 -12.34 -4.55
CA ASP A 30 -0.96 -11.74 -3.25
C ASP A 30 -0.09 -10.50 -3.01
N GLU A 31 1.17 -10.55 -3.41
CA GLU A 31 2.08 -9.39 -3.44
C GLU A 31 1.55 -8.27 -4.34
N LYS A 32 1.01 -8.63 -5.51
CA LYS A 32 0.35 -7.67 -6.42
C LYS A 32 -0.86 -7.00 -5.77
N LYS A 33 -1.72 -7.75 -5.07
CA LYS A 33 -2.87 -7.18 -4.34
C LYS A 33 -2.41 -6.20 -3.25
N VAL A 34 -1.36 -6.55 -2.50
CA VAL A 34 -0.80 -5.65 -1.48
C VAL A 34 -0.27 -4.36 -2.12
N LEU A 35 0.44 -4.46 -3.25
CA LEU A 35 0.96 -3.30 -3.98
C LEU A 35 -0.19 -2.39 -4.48
N LEU A 36 -1.22 -2.97 -5.09
CA LEU A 36 -2.42 -2.24 -5.51
C LEU A 36 -3.09 -1.53 -4.33
N PHE A 37 -3.20 -2.20 -3.17
CA PHE A 37 -3.76 -1.60 -1.96
C PHE A 37 -2.92 -0.42 -1.46
N LEU A 38 -1.59 -0.56 -1.39
CA LEU A 38 -0.68 0.49 -0.94
C LEU A 38 -0.80 1.75 -1.78
N CYS A 39 -0.94 1.60 -3.10
CA CYS A 39 -1.02 2.72 -4.04
C CYS A 39 -2.41 3.37 -4.16
N ARG A 40 -3.44 2.91 -3.42
CA ARG A 40 -4.81 3.43 -3.61
C ARG A 40 -4.95 4.93 -3.47
N ASP A 41 -4.18 5.55 -2.58
CA ASP A 41 -4.29 6.99 -2.32
C ASP A 41 -3.62 7.80 -3.44
N VAL A 42 -2.46 7.35 -3.92
CA VAL A 42 -1.72 8.00 -5.04
C VAL A 42 -2.34 7.73 -6.41
N ALA A 43 -3.16 6.68 -6.49
CA ALA A 43 -3.88 6.25 -7.69
C ALA A 43 -5.39 6.50 -7.59
N ALA A 44 -5.85 7.38 -6.68
CA ALA A 44 -7.27 7.56 -6.38
C ALA A 44 -8.11 8.03 -7.60
N ASP A 45 -7.49 8.70 -8.56
CA ASP A 45 -8.10 9.22 -9.78
C ASP A 45 -8.02 8.25 -10.98
N VAL A 46 -7.42 7.07 -10.79
CA VAL A 46 -7.25 6.06 -11.84
C VAL A 46 -7.73 4.68 -11.39
N ALA A 47 -8.23 3.91 -12.35
CA ALA A 47 -8.65 2.52 -12.14
C ALA A 47 -7.70 1.58 -12.91
N PRO A 48 -6.50 1.30 -12.38
CA PRO A 48 -5.55 0.41 -13.05
C PRO A 48 -6.11 -1.01 -13.14
N LEU A 49 -5.89 -1.70 -14.27
CA LEU A 49 -6.35 -3.08 -14.44
C LEU A 49 -5.43 -4.07 -13.72
N ASN A 50 -4.14 -3.76 -13.62
CA ASN A 50 -3.11 -4.58 -12.99
C ASN A 50 -1.95 -3.72 -12.43
N VAL A 51 -0.96 -4.37 -11.80
CA VAL A 51 0.19 -3.70 -11.19
C VAL A 51 1.07 -2.99 -12.23
N ARG A 52 1.27 -3.56 -13.41
CA ARG A 52 2.06 -2.93 -14.46
C ARG A 52 1.41 -1.62 -14.90
N ASP A 53 0.11 -1.64 -15.20
CA ASP A 53 -0.63 -0.44 -15.60
C ASP A 53 -0.57 0.64 -14.52
N LEU A 54 -0.72 0.25 -13.25
CA LEU A 54 -0.56 1.15 -12.11
C LEU A 54 0.83 1.80 -12.10
N LEU A 55 1.90 1.02 -12.21
CA LEU A 55 3.27 1.52 -12.14
C LEU A 55 3.61 2.39 -13.36
N ASP A 56 3.15 2.01 -14.56
CA ASP A 56 3.32 2.79 -15.79
C ASP A 56 2.61 4.15 -15.65
N ILE A 57 1.35 4.18 -15.20
CA ILE A 57 0.60 5.43 -14.96
C ILE A 57 1.32 6.32 -13.95
N LEU A 58 1.74 5.77 -12.81
CA LEU A 58 2.43 6.56 -11.78
C LEU A 58 3.80 7.08 -12.27
N SER A 59 4.48 6.31 -13.12
CA SER A 59 5.75 6.69 -13.75
C SER A 59 5.56 7.83 -14.76
N GLU A 60 4.58 7.72 -15.65
CA GLU A 60 4.24 8.74 -16.65
C GLU A 60 3.86 10.08 -16.01
N ARG A 61 3.20 10.03 -14.85
CA ARG A 61 2.83 11.21 -14.05
C ARG A 61 3.99 11.83 -13.28
N GLY A 62 5.15 11.19 -13.25
CA GLY A 62 6.29 11.62 -12.43
C GLY A 62 6.12 11.40 -10.93
N VAL A 63 5.10 10.64 -10.52
CA VAL A 63 4.82 10.32 -9.12
C VAL A 63 5.71 9.16 -8.65
N LEU A 64 5.94 8.17 -9.53
CA LEU A 64 6.79 7.03 -9.24
C LEU A 64 8.26 7.35 -9.52
N SER A 65 9.03 7.57 -8.46
CA SER A 65 10.49 7.65 -8.51
C SER A 65 11.13 6.28 -8.24
N ALA A 66 12.46 6.16 -8.47
CA ALA A 66 13.22 4.97 -8.10
C ALA A 66 13.10 4.67 -6.59
N MET A 67 13.09 5.70 -5.75
CA MET A 67 12.88 5.54 -4.30
C MET A 67 11.44 5.15 -3.97
N GLY A 68 10.45 5.63 -4.72
CA GLY A 68 9.05 5.21 -4.56
C GLY A 68 8.84 3.73 -4.89
N LEU A 69 9.45 3.25 -5.98
CA LEU A 69 9.41 1.82 -6.32
C LEU A 69 10.22 0.98 -5.30
N ALA A 70 11.35 1.48 -4.81
CA ALA A 70 12.09 0.84 -3.72
C ALA A 70 11.26 0.79 -2.43
N GLU A 71 10.50 1.83 -2.11
CA GLU A 71 9.57 1.78 -0.98
C GLU A 71 8.52 0.69 -1.18
N LEU A 72 7.86 0.63 -2.34
CA LEU A 72 6.86 -0.40 -2.63
C LEU A 72 7.41 -1.82 -2.42
N LEU A 73 8.59 -2.11 -2.99
CA LEU A 73 9.27 -3.40 -2.81
C LEU A 73 9.64 -3.68 -1.36
N TYR A 74 10.03 -2.66 -0.61
CA TYR A 74 10.27 -2.77 0.83
C TYR A 74 8.99 -3.12 1.59
N ARG A 75 7.85 -2.48 1.28
CA ARG A 75 6.56 -2.74 1.94
C ARG A 75 6.01 -4.14 1.62
N VAL A 76 6.15 -4.63 0.38
CA VAL A 76 5.80 -6.03 0.03
C VAL A 76 6.87 -7.04 0.42
N ARG A 77 7.95 -6.61 1.09
CA ARG A 77 9.04 -7.44 1.63
C ARG A 77 9.88 -8.19 0.58
N ARG A 78 9.89 -7.71 -0.67
CA ARG A 78 10.74 -8.24 -1.75
C ARG A 78 12.15 -7.66 -1.73
N PHE A 79 12.88 -7.99 -0.67
CA PHE A 79 14.26 -7.54 -0.46
C PHE A 79 15.25 -8.13 -1.47
N ASP A 80 14.90 -9.25 -2.09
CA ASP A 80 15.61 -9.83 -3.23
C ASP A 80 15.59 -8.87 -4.44
N LEU A 81 14.41 -8.30 -4.74
CA LEU A 81 14.24 -7.35 -5.84
C LEU A 81 14.94 -6.02 -5.56
N LEU A 82 14.91 -5.53 -4.32
CA LEU A 82 15.68 -4.34 -3.91
C LEU A 82 17.18 -4.49 -4.18
N LYS A 83 17.75 -5.62 -3.77
CA LYS A 83 19.17 -5.91 -3.99
C LYS A 83 19.49 -6.10 -5.46
N ARG A 84 18.61 -6.78 -6.21
CA ARG A 84 18.84 -7.10 -7.62
C ARG A 84 18.76 -5.85 -8.50
N ILE A 85 17.71 -5.06 -8.35
CA ILE A 85 17.35 -3.94 -9.23
C ILE A 85 18.01 -2.64 -8.76
N PHE A 86 17.84 -2.28 -7.49
CA PHE A 86 18.28 -0.99 -6.95
C PHE A 86 19.64 -1.02 -6.26
N LYS A 87 20.23 -2.21 -6.10
CA LYS A 87 21.45 -2.44 -5.30
C LYS A 87 21.35 -1.88 -3.87
N MET A 88 20.13 -1.88 -3.33
CA MET A 88 19.82 -1.40 -1.99
C MET A 88 19.54 -2.57 -1.06
N ASP A 89 19.93 -2.42 0.20
CA ASP A 89 19.47 -3.29 1.27
C ASP A 89 18.28 -2.67 2.00
N ARG A 90 17.71 -3.46 2.92
CA ARG A 90 16.59 -3.03 3.76
C ARG A 90 16.91 -1.75 4.54
N ARG A 91 18.12 -1.64 5.09
CA ARG A 91 18.53 -0.53 5.97
C ARG A 91 18.66 0.78 5.20
N ALA A 92 19.11 0.73 3.95
CA ALA A 92 19.19 1.89 3.08
C ALA A 92 17.80 2.51 2.83
N VAL A 93 16.80 1.67 2.55
CA VAL A 93 15.42 2.12 2.36
C VAL A 93 14.83 2.67 3.67
N GLU A 94 15.01 1.98 4.79
CA GLU A 94 14.56 2.45 6.12
C GLU A 94 15.18 3.81 6.48
N ALA A 95 16.50 3.96 6.30
CA ALA A 95 17.19 5.23 6.58
C ALA A 95 16.72 6.37 5.68
N HIS A 96 16.29 6.07 4.45
CA HIS A 96 15.71 7.06 3.56
C HIS A 96 14.31 7.49 4.00
N LEU A 97 13.43 6.53 4.33
CA LEU A 97 12.05 6.79 4.77
C LEU A 97 11.98 7.50 6.12
N LEU A 98 13.02 7.40 6.95
CA LEU A 98 13.14 8.20 8.18
C LEU A 98 13.41 9.70 7.93
N ARG A 99 13.92 10.05 6.74
CA ARG A 99 14.37 11.41 6.41
C ARG A 99 13.47 12.11 5.40
N HIS A 100 12.71 11.35 4.62
CA HIS A 100 11.87 11.86 3.55
C HIS A 100 10.50 11.21 3.62
N PRO A 101 9.43 11.96 3.32
CA PRO A 101 8.10 11.37 3.20
C PRO A 101 8.12 10.29 2.11
N GLY A 102 7.50 9.15 2.43
CA GLY A 102 7.31 8.08 1.46
C GLY A 102 6.29 8.46 0.38
N LEU A 103 6.28 7.66 -0.68
CA LEU A 103 5.19 7.62 -1.66
C LEU A 103 3.89 7.14 -1.01
N ILE A 104 3.98 6.26 -0.01
CA ILE A 104 2.83 5.58 0.58
C ILE A 104 2.44 6.23 1.91
N SER A 105 1.14 6.45 2.09
CA SER A 105 0.61 7.04 3.34
C SER A 105 0.82 6.10 4.53
N ASP A 106 1.08 6.68 5.71
CA ASP A 106 1.27 5.93 6.95
C ASP A 106 0.04 5.07 7.30
N TYR A 107 -1.16 5.53 6.91
CA TYR A 107 -2.39 4.75 7.04
C TYR A 107 -2.35 3.45 6.22
N ARG A 108 -1.96 3.51 4.94
CA ARG A 108 -1.85 2.31 4.09
C ARG A 108 -0.78 1.36 4.60
N VAL A 109 0.34 1.90 5.08
CA VAL A 109 1.38 1.13 5.76
C VAL A 109 0.81 0.40 6.97
N LEU A 110 0.13 1.11 7.87
CA LEU A 110 -0.48 0.54 9.08
C LEU A 110 -1.45 -0.60 8.72
N MET A 111 -2.31 -0.43 7.72
CA MET A 111 -3.27 -1.45 7.32
C MET A 111 -2.57 -2.70 6.77
N THR A 112 -1.52 -2.55 5.95
CA THR A 112 -0.75 -3.71 5.48
C THR A 112 0.01 -4.41 6.60
N GLU A 113 0.56 -3.68 7.57
CA GLU A 113 1.20 -4.27 8.73
C GLU A 113 0.22 -5.03 9.62
N ILE A 114 -0.98 -4.49 9.86
CA ILE A 114 -2.02 -5.19 10.60
C ILE A 114 -2.41 -6.47 9.86
N GLY A 115 -2.69 -6.37 8.56
CA GLY A 115 -3.04 -7.52 7.71
C GLY A 115 -2.00 -8.63 7.73
N GLY A 116 -0.72 -8.28 7.61
CA GLY A 116 0.38 -9.25 7.61
C GLY A 116 0.67 -9.90 8.97
N ASN A 117 0.06 -9.42 10.06
CA ASN A 117 0.18 -10.00 11.40
C ASN A 117 -1.09 -10.73 11.85
N LEU A 118 -2.15 -10.77 11.04
CA LEU A 118 -3.40 -11.49 11.36
C LEU A 118 -3.33 -12.93 10.86
N GLU A 119 -3.73 -13.88 11.72
CA GLU A 119 -3.90 -15.28 11.32
C GLU A 119 -5.28 -15.51 10.69
N ASN A 120 -5.45 -16.63 10.00
CA ASN A 120 -6.74 -16.99 9.36
C ASN A 120 -7.90 -17.08 10.37
N SER A 121 -7.61 -17.50 11.61
CA SER A 121 -8.55 -17.50 12.74
C SER A 121 -8.99 -16.08 13.11
N ASP A 122 -8.01 -15.17 13.26
CA ASP A 122 -8.26 -13.75 13.54
C ASP A 122 -9.10 -13.10 12.45
N LEU A 123 -8.76 -13.36 11.18
CA LEU A 123 -9.52 -12.86 10.02
C LEU A 123 -10.96 -13.35 10.06
N SER A 124 -11.17 -14.64 10.31
CA SER A 124 -12.50 -15.23 10.42
C SER A 124 -13.32 -14.57 11.54
N SER A 125 -12.70 -14.33 12.70
CA SER A 125 -13.33 -13.62 13.81
C SER A 125 -13.62 -12.15 13.50
N LEU A 126 -12.73 -11.45 12.80
CA LEU A 126 -12.96 -10.08 12.33
C LEU A 126 -14.14 -10.02 11.36
N PHE A 127 -14.17 -10.88 10.34
CA PHE A 127 -15.28 -10.93 9.39
C PHE A 127 -16.60 -11.24 10.10
N PHE A 128 -16.59 -12.13 11.10
CA PHE A 128 -17.76 -12.42 11.92
C PHE A 128 -18.25 -11.16 12.67
N LEU A 129 -17.38 -10.45 13.37
CA LEU A 129 -17.72 -9.20 14.07
C LEU A 129 -18.20 -8.10 13.11
N MET A 130 -17.64 -8.07 11.89
CA MET A 130 -17.94 -7.04 10.89
C MET A 130 -19.23 -7.32 10.10
N ARG A 131 -19.85 -8.50 10.24
CA ARG A 131 -21.11 -8.84 9.55
C ARG A 131 -22.24 -7.87 9.86
N ASP A 132 -22.29 -7.35 11.07
CA ASP A 132 -23.33 -6.42 11.52
C ASP A 132 -23.23 -5.07 10.78
N TYR A 133 -22.04 -4.72 10.30
CA TYR A 133 -21.78 -3.48 9.58
C TYR A 133 -21.81 -3.65 8.05
N LEU A 134 -21.26 -4.75 7.54
CA LEU A 134 -21.13 -5.01 6.09
C LEU A 134 -22.42 -5.52 5.45
N GLY A 135 -23.36 -6.02 6.25
CA GLY A 135 -24.54 -6.72 5.77
C GLY A 135 -24.24 -8.15 5.29
N ARG A 136 -25.19 -9.08 5.49
CA ARG A 136 -25.00 -10.53 5.27
C ARG A 136 -24.54 -10.92 3.85
N ARG A 137 -24.73 -10.08 2.83
CA ARG A 137 -24.35 -10.36 1.43
C ARG A 137 -22.88 -10.07 1.10
N LYS A 138 -22.17 -9.25 1.89
CA LYS A 138 -20.83 -8.74 1.51
C LYS A 138 -19.64 -9.53 2.09
N VAL A 139 -19.87 -10.50 2.97
CA VAL A 139 -18.80 -11.33 3.54
C VAL A 139 -18.63 -12.57 2.65
N ALA A 140 -17.91 -12.40 1.54
CA ALA A 140 -17.54 -13.51 0.67
C ALA A 140 -16.45 -14.38 1.33
N LYS A 141 -16.36 -15.66 0.93
CA LYS A 141 -15.58 -16.69 1.64
C LYS A 141 -14.05 -16.55 1.52
N ASP A 142 -13.53 -15.68 0.65
CA ASP A 142 -12.10 -15.62 0.33
C ASP A 142 -11.54 -14.18 0.37
N LYS A 143 -12.08 -13.34 1.26
CA LYS A 143 -11.63 -11.95 1.39
C LYS A 143 -10.42 -11.84 2.30
N SER A 144 -9.42 -11.06 1.88
CA SER A 144 -8.28 -10.68 2.70
C SER A 144 -8.65 -9.59 3.71
N PHE A 145 -7.76 -9.33 4.67
CA PHE A 145 -7.88 -8.15 5.54
C PHE A 145 -7.96 -6.84 4.75
N LEU A 146 -7.19 -6.72 3.66
CA LEU A 146 -7.17 -5.51 2.84
C LEU A 146 -8.49 -5.31 2.11
N ASP A 147 -9.15 -6.39 1.68
CA ASP A 147 -10.51 -6.32 1.12
C ASP A 147 -11.54 -5.86 2.15
N LEU A 148 -11.37 -6.30 3.41
CA LEU A 148 -12.20 -5.83 4.52
C LEU A 148 -12.02 -4.33 4.73
N VAL A 149 -10.77 -3.85 4.78
CA VAL A 149 -10.44 -2.43 4.93
C VAL A 149 -11.10 -1.61 3.81
N ILE A 150 -10.95 -2.04 2.56
CA ILE A 150 -11.57 -1.38 1.40
C ILE A 150 -13.10 -1.28 1.53
N GLU A 151 -13.77 -2.36 1.97
CA GLU A 151 -15.23 -2.32 2.14
C GLU A 151 -15.66 -1.41 3.29
N LEU A 152 -14.89 -1.35 4.38
CA LEU A 152 -15.16 -0.45 5.50
C LEU A 152 -14.92 1.02 5.11
N GLU A 153 -13.91 1.31 4.31
CA GLU A 153 -13.65 2.64 3.73
C GLU A 153 -14.83 3.10 2.85
N LYS A 154 -15.33 2.23 1.97
CA LYS A 154 -16.52 2.53 1.13
C LYS A 154 -17.78 2.85 1.93
N LEU A 155 -17.87 2.33 3.16
CA LEU A 155 -18.98 2.58 4.07
C LEU A 155 -18.72 3.76 5.02
N ASN A 156 -17.58 4.46 4.88
CA ASN A 156 -17.12 5.51 5.79
C ASN A 156 -17.07 5.06 7.26
N LEU A 157 -16.76 3.78 7.48
CA LEU A 157 -16.64 3.19 8.82
C LEU A 157 -15.20 3.29 9.35
N ILE A 158 -14.23 3.34 8.44
CA ILE A 158 -12.82 3.58 8.75
C ILE A 158 -12.21 4.58 7.76
N ALA A 159 -11.26 5.37 8.25
CA ALA A 159 -10.46 6.34 7.51
C ALA A 159 -9.15 6.60 8.28
N PRO A 160 -8.16 7.32 7.71
CA PRO A 160 -6.92 7.66 8.40
C PRO A 160 -7.11 8.31 9.77
N ASP A 161 -8.18 9.06 9.99
CA ASP A 161 -8.56 9.74 11.23
C ASP A 161 -9.68 9.03 12.01
N GLN A 162 -10.23 7.94 11.47
CA GLN A 162 -11.37 7.20 12.01
C GLN A 162 -11.05 5.70 12.11
N LEU A 163 -10.47 5.26 13.23
CA LEU A 163 -10.08 3.84 13.43
C LEU A 163 -10.68 3.18 14.68
N ASP A 164 -11.60 3.84 15.37
CA ASP A 164 -12.16 3.33 16.64
C ASP A 164 -12.91 2.00 16.48
N LEU A 165 -13.60 1.83 15.34
CA LEU A 165 -14.27 0.56 15.01
C LEU A 165 -13.25 -0.58 14.92
N LEU A 166 -12.17 -0.38 14.16
CA LEU A 166 -11.14 -1.39 13.96
C LEU A 166 -10.42 -1.71 15.27
N GLU A 167 -10.11 -0.71 16.10
CA GLU A 167 -9.54 -0.91 17.44
C GLU A 167 -10.44 -1.78 18.32
N LYS A 168 -11.74 -1.50 18.33
CA LYS A 168 -12.72 -2.27 19.11
C LYS A 168 -12.78 -3.73 18.64
N CYS A 169 -12.77 -3.94 17.33
CA CYS A 169 -12.78 -5.29 16.75
C CYS A 169 -11.50 -6.07 17.06
N LEU A 170 -10.32 -5.45 16.92
CA LEU A 170 -9.04 -6.07 17.28
C LEU A 170 -8.97 -6.42 18.78
N LYS A 171 -9.51 -5.56 19.66
CA LYS A 171 -9.64 -5.87 21.08
C LYS A 171 -10.54 -7.09 21.32
N ASN A 172 -11.67 -7.19 20.63
CA ASN A 172 -12.63 -8.26 20.81
C ASN A 172 -12.11 -9.63 20.34
N ILE A 173 -11.20 -9.66 19.37
CA ILE A 173 -10.51 -10.88 18.95
C ILE A 173 -9.20 -11.13 19.72
N HIS A 174 -9.00 -10.42 20.84
CA HIS A 174 -7.82 -10.54 21.69
C HIS A 174 -6.47 -10.16 21.04
N ARG A 175 -6.48 -9.45 19.90
CA ARG A 175 -5.29 -8.89 19.24
C ARG A 175 -4.93 -7.50 19.76
N VAL A 176 -4.61 -7.45 21.06
CA VAL A 176 -4.27 -6.20 21.76
C VAL A 176 -2.99 -5.57 21.21
N ASP A 177 -2.05 -6.40 20.73
CA ASP A 177 -0.82 -5.98 20.06
C ASP A 177 -1.11 -5.13 18.81
N LEU A 178 -2.05 -5.55 17.97
CA LEU A 178 -2.44 -4.83 16.75
C LEU A 178 -3.25 -3.57 17.08
N LYS A 179 -4.11 -3.63 18.10
CA LYS A 179 -4.79 -2.44 18.61
C LYS A 179 -3.77 -1.38 19.05
N THR A 180 -2.73 -1.76 19.79
CA THR A 180 -1.69 -0.82 20.22
C THR A 180 -0.94 -0.19 19.05
N LYS A 181 -0.79 -0.88 17.91
CA LYS A 181 -0.24 -0.26 16.69
C LYS A 181 -1.13 0.89 16.17
N ILE A 182 -2.45 0.70 16.14
CA ILE A 182 -3.39 1.78 15.76
C ILE A 182 -3.27 2.96 16.72
N GLN A 183 -3.20 2.69 18.02
CA GLN A 183 -3.08 3.75 19.03
C GLN A 183 -1.80 4.57 18.88
N LYS A 184 -0.67 3.94 18.52
CA LYS A 184 0.58 4.64 18.23
C LYS A 184 0.50 5.48 16.97
N TYR A 185 -0.23 5.03 15.96
CA TYR A 185 -0.42 5.78 14.72
C TYR A 185 -1.29 7.05 14.92
N LYS A 186 -2.24 7.02 15.86
CA LYS A 186 -3.10 8.17 16.19
C LYS A 186 -2.40 9.27 17.02
N GLN A 187 -1.21 8.99 17.57
CA GLN A 187 -0.45 9.91 18.43
C GLN A 187 0.39 10.86 17.60
#